data_AF-A0A0A8URP0-F1
#
_entry.id   AF-A0A0A8URP0-F1
#
_cell.length_a   1.000
_cell.length_b   1.000
_cell.length_c   1.000
_cell.angle_alpha   90.00
_cell.angle_beta   90.00
_cell.angle_gamma   90.00
#
_symmetry.space_group_name_H-M   'P 1'
#
loop_
_entity.id
_entity.type
_entity.pdbx_description
1 polymer ?
#
loop_
_entity_poly.entity_id
_entity_poly.type
_entity_poly.pdbx_seq_one_letter_code
_entity_poly.pdbx_strand_id
1 'polypeptide(L)' 'MAPTVFKLSDPEAKEKAHAFYRDILKRGIEQGFVEHRVPIPVINSLVDLKSPYWALVKKIKDSIDPDNIIASDKYW' A
#
# COMPACT_ATOMS: atom_id res chain seq x y z
N MET A 1 10.56 3.24 7.44
CA MET A 1 10.08 2.24 8.41
C MET A 1 11.18 1.34 8.96
N ALA A 2 10.99 0.79 10.17
CA ALA A 2 11.88 -0.21 10.77
C ALA A 2 11.53 -1.64 10.30
N PRO A 3 12.49 -2.59 10.34
CA PRO A 3 12.23 -3.99 10.00
C PRO A 3 11.16 -4.63 10.91
N THR A 4 10.15 -5.27 10.31
CA THR A 4 9.18 -6.10 11.04
C THR A 4 9.58 -7.56 10.90
N VAL A 5 10.08 -8.17 11.97
CA VAL A 5 10.56 -9.55 11.97
C VAL A 5 9.58 -10.45 12.72
N PHE A 6 9.21 -11.58 12.13
CA PHE A 6 8.33 -12.59 12.72
C PHE A 6 8.62 -13.96 12.11
N LYS A 7 8.15 -15.02 12.77
CA LYS A 7 8.29 -16.39 12.25
C LYS A 7 7.21 -16.64 11.20
N LEU A 8 7.61 -16.80 9.93
CA LEU A 8 6.66 -16.94 8.82
C LEU A 8 5.78 -18.20 8.91
N SER A 9 6.30 -19.28 9.50
CA SER A 9 5.57 -20.53 9.70
C SER A 9 4.56 -20.48 10.84
N ASP A 10 4.52 -19.39 11.61
CA ASP A 10 3.57 -19.16 12.69
C ASP A 10 2.47 -18.20 12.21
N PRO A 11 1.25 -18.71 11.93
CA PRO A 11 0.17 -17.89 11.40
C PRO A 11 -0.25 -16.75 12.33
N GLU A 12 -0.18 -16.95 13.64
CA GLU A 12 -0.56 -15.93 14.63
C GLU A 12 0.48 -14.81 14.68
N ALA A 13 1.78 -15.18 14.71
CA ALA A 13 2.86 -14.20 14.65
C ALA A 13 2.82 -13.39 13.34
N LYS A 14 2.52 -14.04 12.21
CA LYS A 14 2.33 -13.38 10.91
C LYS A 14 1.20 -12.36 10.95
N GLU A 15 0.03 -12.73 11.46
CA GLU A 15 -1.11 -11.81 11.50
C GLU A 15 -0.84 -10.63 12.44
N LYS A 16 -0.24 -10.87 13.61
CA LYS A 16 0.17 -9.81 14.54
C LYS A 16 1.17 -8.84 13.88
N ALA A 17 2.16 -9.35 13.17
CA ALA A 17 3.14 -8.52 12.46
C ALA A 17 2.50 -7.69 11.35
N HIS A 18 1.57 -8.26 10.57
CA HIS A 18 0.83 -7.53 9.55
C HIS A 18 -0.09 -6.45 10.14
N ALA A 19 -0.79 -6.77 11.23
CA ALA A 19 -1.62 -5.81 11.95
C ALA A 19 -0.79 -4.64 12.50
N PHE A 20 0.35 -4.95 13.12
CA PHE A 20 1.31 -3.96 13.59
C PHE A 20 1.81 -3.05 12.47
N TYR A 21 2.20 -3.62 11.31
CA TYR A 21 2.63 -2.85 10.15
C TYR A 21 1.54 -1.87 9.69
N ARG A 22 0.29 -2.36 9.55
CA ARG A 22 -0.85 -1.52 9.12
C ARG A 22 -1.11 -0.36 10.07
N ASP A 23 -1.04 -0.62 11.38
CA ASP A 23 -1.26 0.40 12.41
C ASP A 23 -0.17 1.49 12.36
N ILE A 24 1.11 1.10 12.28
CA ILE A 24 2.21 2.08 12.14
C ILE A 24 2.07 2.88 10.85
N LEU A 25 1.77 2.22 9.72
CA LEU A 25 1.62 2.91 8.44
C LEU A 25 0.50 3.96 8.53
N LYS A 26 -0.66 3.58 9.07
CA LYS A 26 -1.79 4.49 9.26
C LYS A 26 -1.40 5.70 10.13
N ARG A 27 -0.80 5.46 11.30
CA ARG A 27 -0.38 6.54 12.22
C ARG A 27 0.67 7.45 11.59
N GLY A 28 1.57 6.90 10.78
CA GLY A 28 2.56 7.66 10.02
C GLY A 28 1.89 8.62 9.04
N ILE A 29 0.96 8.11 8.23
CA ILE A 29 0.21 8.92 7.25
C ILE A 29 -0.58 10.04 7.93
N GLU A 30 -1.25 9.75 9.05
CA GLU A 30 -2.00 10.74 9.85
C GLU A 30 -1.09 11.87 10.40
N GLN A 31 0.20 11.58 10.58
CA GLN A 31 1.21 12.56 11.01
C GLN A 31 1.94 13.23 9.83
N GLY A 32 1.58 12.92 8.59
CA GLY A 32 2.20 13.46 7.38
C GLY A 32 3.46 12.71 6.92
N PHE A 33 3.78 11.55 7.50
CA PHE A 33 4.85 10.67 7.04
C PHE A 33 4.32 9.67 6.00
N VAL A 34 4.83 9.75 4.78
CA VAL A 34 4.48 8.82 3.69
C VAL A 34 5.69 7.95 3.36
N GLU A 35 5.50 6.64 3.43
CA GLU A 35 6.55 5.68 3.07
C GLU A 35 6.82 5.68 1.57
N HIS A 36 8.10 5.65 1.18
CA HIS A 36 8.52 5.58 -0.21
C HIS A 36 8.20 4.23 -0.88
N ARG A 37 8.04 3.17 -0.08
CA ARG A 37 7.71 1.80 -0.53
C ARG A 37 6.99 1.04 0.55
N VAL A 38 6.01 0.23 0.15
CA VAL A 38 5.28 -0.65 1.05
C VAL A 38 5.07 -2.05 0.44
N PRO A 39 4.79 -3.07 1.27
CA PRO A 39 4.40 -4.40 0.80
C PRO A 39 3.08 -4.40 0.00
N ILE A 40 2.92 -5.38 -0.89
CA ILE A 40 1.70 -5.55 -1.72
C ILE A 40 0.40 -5.52 -0.88
N PRO A 41 0.30 -6.21 0.29
CA PRO A 41 -0.95 -6.24 1.06
C PRO A 41 -1.47 -4.88 1.56
N VAL A 42 -0.64 -3.83 1.50
CA VAL A 42 -0.98 -2.49 1.99
C VAL A 42 -0.77 -1.41 0.92
N ILE A 43 -0.35 -1.77 -0.30
CA ILE A 43 0.02 -0.80 -1.34
C ILE A 43 -1.14 0.13 -1.71
N ASN A 44 -2.36 -0.42 -1.74
CA ASN A 44 -3.57 0.34 -2.04
C ASN A 44 -4.04 1.22 -0.87
N SER A 45 -3.47 1.07 0.34
CA SER A 45 -3.75 1.99 1.46
C SER A 45 -3.13 3.37 1.27
N LEU A 46 -2.19 3.52 0.33
CA LEU A 46 -1.56 4.81 -0.01
C LEU A 46 -2.32 5.57 -1.10
N VAL A 47 -3.31 4.96 -1.73
CA VAL A 47 -4.02 5.52 -2.88
C VAL A 47 -5.19 6.37 -2.39
N ASP A 48 -5.14 7.65 -2.74
CA ASP A 48 -6.26 8.58 -2.52
C ASP A 48 -6.64 9.24 -3.84
N LEU A 49 -7.66 8.70 -4.51
CA LEU A 49 -8.16 9.22 -5.79
C LEU A 49 -8.77 10.63 -5.69
N LYS A 50 -8.98 11.18 -4.49
CA LYS A 50 -9.35 12.59 -4.31
C LYS A 50 -8.15 13.52 -4.44
N SER A 51 -6.94 13.00 -4.23
CA SER A 51 -5.71 13.78 -4.44
C SER A 51 -5.45 14.00 -5.94
N PRO A 52 -4.97 15.19 -6.34
CA PRO A 52 -4.64 15.46 -7.74
C PRO A 52 -3.60 14.49 -8.33
N TYR A 53 -2.65 14.05 -7.50
CA TYR A 53 -1.60 13.11 -7.89
C TYR A 53 -2.19 11.77 -8.32
N TRP A 54 -2.95 11.10 -7.45
CA TRP A 54 -3.50 9.78 -7.76
C TRP A 54 -4.58 9.83 -8.84
N ALA A 55 -5.36 10.91 -8.89
CA ALA A 55 -6.31 11.13 -10.00
C ALA A 55 -5.58 11.21 -11.36
N LEU A 56 -4.42 11.86 -11.43
CA LEU A 56 -3.59 11.90 -12.64
C LEU A 56 -3.01 10.52 -12.96
N VAL A 57 -2.45 9.81 -11.98
CA VAL A 57 -1.90 8.47 -12.14
C VAL A 57 -2.96 7.52 -12.73
N LYS A 58 -4.18 7.55 -12.20
CA LYS A 58 -5.29 6.73 -12.71
C LYS A 58 -5.63 7.04 -14.17
N LYS A 59 -5.70 8.32 -14.55
CA LYS A 59 -5.94 8.73 -15.94
C LYS A 59 -4.87 8.24 -16.90
N ILE A 60 -3.60 8.31 -16.48
CA ILE A 60 -2.47 7.81 -17.28
C ILE A 60 -2.58 6.29 -17.44
N LYS A 61 -2.84 5.58 -16.33
CA LYS A 61 -3.02 4.13 -16.32
C LYS A 61 -4.13 3.69 -17.28
N ASP A 62 -5.29 4.32 -17.21
CA ASP A 62 -6.45 3.98 -18.05
C ASP A 62 -6.22 4.28 -19.53
N SER A 63 -5.38 5.26 -19.84
CA SER A 63 -5.03 5.60 -21.22
C SER A 63 -4.06 4.60 -21.87
N ILE A 64 -3.24 3.93 -21.05
CA ILE A 64 -2.19 2.99 -21.51
C ILE A 64 -2.67 1.55 -21.43
N ASP A 65 -3.45 1.22 -20.40
CA ASP A 65 -3.96 -0.13 -20.13
C ASP A 65 -5.46 -0.09 -19.79
N PRO A 66 -6.31 0.19 -20.79
CA PRO A 66 -7.76 0.35 -20.60
C PRO A 66 -8.45 -0.93 -20.10
N ASP A 67 -7.91 -2.10 -20.44
CA ASP A 67 -8.43 -3.40 -20.00
C ASP A 67 -7.89 -3.83 -18.63
N ASN A 68 -7.01 -3.02 -18.01
CA ASN A 68 -6.41 -3.25 -16.71
C ASN A 68 -5.71 -4.62 -16.57
N ILE A 69 -4.94 -5.02 -17.58
CA ILE A 69 -4.26 -6.33 -17.62
C ILE A 69 -2.92 -6.28 -16.87
N ILE A 70 -2.25 -5.13 -16.89
CA ILE A 70 -0.90 -4.97 -16.36
C ILE A 70 -0.96 -4.58 -14.88
N ALA A 71 -0.63 -5.54 -14.00
CA ALA A 71 -0.49 -5.31 -12.54
C ALA A 71 -1.72 -4.59 -11.93
N SER A 72 -2.90 -5.18 -12.12
CA SER A 72 -4.20 -4.62 -11.73
C SER A 72 -4.39 -4.34 -10.23
N ASP A 73 -3.43 -4.77 -9.39
CA ASP A 73 -3.45 -4.68 -7.93
C ASP A 73 -2.39 -3.70 -7.36
N LYS A 74 -1.61 -3.03 -8.21
CA LYS A 74 -0.55 -2.11 -7.78
C LYS A 74 -1.01 -0.66 -7.80
N TYR A 75 -1.36 -0.10 -6.65
CA TYR A 75 -1.78 1.30 -6.52
C TYR A 75 -3.11 1.64 -7.24
N TRP A 76 -3.94 0.64 -7.52
CA TRP A 76 -5.31 0.76 -8.02
C TRP A 76 -6.10 -0.51 -7.73
#